data_AF-A0A3M1EFP6-F1
#
_entry.id   AF-A0A3M1EFP6-F1
#
_cell.length_a   1.000
_cell.length_b   1.000
_cell.length_c   1.000
_cell.angle_alpha   90.00
_cell.angle_beta   90.00
_cell.angle_gamma   90.00
#
_symmetry.space_group_name_H-M   'P 1'
#
loop_
_entity.id
_entity.type
_entity.pdbx_description
1 polymer ?
#
loop_
_entity_poly.entity_id
_entity_poly.type
_entity_poly.pdbx_seq_one_letter_code
_entity_poly.pdbx_strand_id
1 'polypeptide(L)'
;MDLIDLTRLPKTIRNLQRFRQILGVIARYGFEDIVSRLDLDSHFAWARRKLRRKVLDRDPETLTLGYTTEQRIRLAFEELGPTFIKLGQILATRPDLIPMSLVMELRKLQDDVPPFPSEAAIAAVERELGGRIGELYAEFEAKPLAAASIGQVHVARMHSGEKVVVKVQRPNLET
;
A
#
# COMPACT_ATOMS: atom_id res chain seq x y z
N MET A 1 -31.90 31.90 4.83
CA MET A 1 -30.64 32.09 5.59
C MET A 1 -30.29 30.71 6.11
N ASP A 2 -29.64 29.92 5.27
CA ASP A 2 -29.52 28.47 5.48
C ASP A 2 -28.53 28.16 6.60
N LEU A 3 -29.06 27.46 7.61
CA LEU A 3 -28.29 26.86 8.70
C LEU A 3 -27.39 25.76 8.11
N ILE A 4 -26.09 25.90 8.29
CA ILE A 4 -25.12 24.85 7.96
C ILE A 4 -25.41 23.62 8.84
N ASP A 5 -25.72 22.50 8.20
CA ASP A 5 -25.99 21.21 8.84
C ASP A 5 -24.69 20.60 9.42
N LEU A 6 -24.55 20.69 10.75
CA LEU A 6 -23.39 20.30 11.54
C LEU A 6 -23.19 18.77 11.63
N THR A 7 -24.09 17.95 11.08
CA THR A 7 -24.01 16.48 11.17
C THR A 7 -23.07 15.83 10.13
N ARG A 8 -22.65 16.58 9.09
CA ARG A 8 -21.73 16.10 8.03
C ARG A 8 -20.23 16.30 8.33
N LEU A 9 -19.88 16.89 9.47
CA LEU A 9 -18.52 17.27 9.86
C LEU A 9 -17.50 16.14 10.18
N PRO A 10 -17.86 14.88 10.52
CA PRO A 10 -16.85 13.91 10.99
C PRO A 10 -15.98 13.30 9.87
N LYS A 11 -16.39 13.35 8.60
CA LYS A 11 -15.55 12.92 7.46
C LYS A 11 -14.56 14.01 7.04
N THR A 12 -14.99 15.28 7.03
CA THR A 12 -14.16 16.44 6.66
C THR A 12 -13.00 16.66 7.62
N ILE A 13 -13.23 16.50 8.93
CA ILE A 13 -12.19 16.64 9.97
C ILE A 13 -11.14 15.51 9.86
N ARG A 14 -11.58 14.28 9.58
CA ARG A 14 -10.69 13.13 9.36
C ARG A 14 -9.82 13.31 8.11
N ASN A 15 -10.40 13.86 7.05
CA ASN A 15 -9.67 14.22 5.84
C ASN A 15 -8.59 15.28 6.12
N LEU A 16 -8.88 16.26 6.99
CA LEU A 16 -7.90 17.26 7.40
C LEU A 16 -6.76 16.67 8.24
N GLN A 17 -7.07 15.74 9.16
CA GLN A 17 -6.03 15.01 9.92
C GLN A 17 -5.13 14.20 8.98
N ARG A 18 -5.71 13.50 8.01
CA ARG A 18 -4.96 12.73 7.02
C ARG A 18 -4.11 13.63 6.13
N PHE A 19 -4.65 14.78 5.71
CA PHE A 19 -3.90 15.78 4.95
C PHE A 19 -2.67 16.28 5.70
N ARG A 20 -2.80 16.60 6.99
CA ARG A 20 -1.67 17.01 7.85
C ARG A 20 -0.62 15.90 7.98
N GLN A 21 -1.06 14.64 8.07
CA GLN A 21 -0.14 13.50 8.09
C GLN A 21 0.65 13.42 6.78
N ILE A 22 -0.02 13.56 5.63
CA ILE A 22 0.63 13.50 4.31
C ILE A 22 1.73 14.55 4.21
N LEU A 23 1.42 15.81 4.55
CA LEU A 23 2.40 16.90 4.53
C LEU A 23 3.56 16.67 5.50
N GLY A 24 3.30 16.12 6.68
CA GLY A 24 4.33 15.79 7.65
C GLY A 24 5.32 14.74 7.15
N VAL A 25 4.83 13.73 6.41
CA VAL A 25 5.69 12.72 5.78
C VAL A 25 6.51 13.35 4.65
N ILE A 26 5.88 14.11 3.76
CA ILE A 26 6.58 14.81 2.65
C ILE A 26 7.74 15.66 3.18
N ALA A 27 7.49 16.47 4.22
CA ALA A 27 8.53 17.28 4.84
C ALA A 27 9.67 16.44 5.45
N ARG A 28 9.35 15.34 6.15
CA ARG A 28 10.36 14.47 6.78
C ARG A 28 11.32 13.83 5.79
N TYR A 29 10.87 13.59 4.56
CA TYR A 29 11.71 13.09 3.48
C TYR A 29 12.46 14.20 2.71
N GLY A 30 12.49 15.42 3.25
CA GLY A 30 13.29 16.53 2.73
C GLY A 30 12.66 17.26 1.55
N PHE A 31 11.33 17.28 1.47
CA PHE A 31 10.55 18.06 0.51
C PHE A 31 9.85 19.27 1.18
N GLU A 32 10.53 19.92 2.13
CA GLU A 32 9.98 21.05 2.89
C GLU A 32 9.57 22.22 2.00
N ASP A 33 10.38 22.53 0.96
CA ASP A 33 10.08 23.60 0.01
C ASP A 33 8.74 23.41 -0.72
N ILE A 34 8.36 22.15 -1.00
CA ILE A 34 7.09 21.84 -1.63
C ILE A 34 5.93 22.16 -0.67
N VAL A 35 6.12 21.89 0.62
CA VAL A 35 5.11 22.17 1.65
C VAL A 35 4.98 23.68 1.89
N SER A 36 6.10 24.41 1.94
CA SER A 36 6.10 25.86 2.15
C SER A 36 5.48 26.63 0.99
N ARG A 37 5.62 26.16 -0.26
CA ARG A 37 4.99 26.78 -1.44
C ARG A 37 3.46 26.70 -1.46
N LEU A 38 2.86 25.86 -0.62
CA LEU A 38 1.41 25.72 -0.52
C LEU A 38 0.77 26.73 0.47
N ASP A 39 1.55 27.67 1.02
CA ASP A 39 1.12 28.68 2.02
C ASP A 39 0.45 28.05 3.26
N LEU A 40 0.97 26.89 3.69
CA LEU A 40 0.45 26.10 4.81
C LEU A 40 1.23 26.32 6.12
N ASP A 41 1.97 27.43 6.23
CA ASP A 41 2.94 27.69 7.30
C ASP A 41 2.33 27.66 8.70
N SER A 42 1.13 28.21 8.86
CA SER A 42 0.39 28.23 10.14
C SER A 42 -0.06 26.83 10.60
N HIS A 43 -0.36 25.93 9.65
CA HIS A 43 -0.72 24.55 9.92
C HIS A 43 0.50 23.64 10.09
N PHE A 44 1.59 23.94 9.40
CA PHE A 44 2.85 23.22 9.42
C PHE A 44 3.62 23.41 10.73
N ALA A 45 3.54 24.58 11.38
CA ALA A 45 4.18 24.84 12.68
C ALA A 45 3.73 23.88 13.81
N TRP A 46 2.47 23.43 13.81
CA TRP A 46 2.00 22.37 14.71
C TRP A 46 2.57 21.00 14.35
N ALA A 47 2.72 20.71 13.05
CA ALA A 47 3.31 19.46 12.59
C ALA A 47 4.77 19.41 13.01
N ARG A 48 5.54 20.50 12.80
CA ARG A 48 6.91 20.66 13.28
C ARG A 48 7.05 20.43 14.78
N ARG A 49 6.15 21.00 15.59
CA ARG A 49 6.13 20.88 17.06
C ARG A 49 5.72 19.49 17.57
N LYS A 50 4.84 18.78 16.86
CA LYS A 50 4.43 17.40 17.18
C LYS A 50 5.41 16.36 16.61
N LEU A 51 6.01 16.61 15.44
CA LEU A 51 7.15 15.86 14.89
C LEU A 51 8.26 15.92 15.92
N ARG A 52 8.70 17.11 16.34
CA ARG A 52 9.74 17.31 17.36
C ARG A 52 9.50 16.54 18.67
N ARG A 53 8.25 16.16 18.98
CA ARG A 53 7.87 15.37 20.16
C ARG A 53 7.73 13.85 19.92
N LYS A 54 7.56 13.39 18.67
CA LYS A 54 7.48 11.97 18.27
C LYS A 54 8.73 11.47 17.52
N VAL A 55 9.60 12.40 17.11
CA VAL A 55 10.85 12.23 16.35
C VAL A 55 12.06 12.12 17.27
N LEU A 56 11.88 12.23 18.59
CA LEU A 56 12.98 12.04 19.56
C LEU A 56 13.61 10.63 19.52
N ASP A 57 13.03 9.68 18.76
CA ASP A 57 13.59 8.33 18.51
C ASP A 57 14.19 8.12 17.10
N ARG A 58 13.96 9.01 16.12
CA ARG A 58 14.57 8.89 14.78
C ARG A 58 14.85 10.26 14.17
N ASP A 59 16.13 10.61 14.11
CA ASP A 59 16.62 11.89 13.61
C ASP A 59 16.24 12.11 12.12
N PRO A 60 15.54 13.20 11.74
CA PRO A 60 15.22 13.50 10.34
C PRO A 60 16.46 13.61 9.45
N GLU A 61 17.61 13.98 10.03
CA GLU A 61 18.89 13.97 9.33
C GLU A 61 19.28 12.54 8.91
N THR A 62 19.01 11.52 9.73
CA THR A 62 19.30 10.11 9.35
C THR A 62 18.40 9.55 8.25
N LEU A 63 17.18 10.08 8.05
CA LEU A 63 16.28 9.65 6.97
C LEU A 63 16.59 10.31 5.63
N THR A 64 17.38 11.38 5.63
CA THR A 64 17.75 12.15 4.44
C THR A 64 19.23 11.98 4.08
N LEU A 65 20.11 11.77 5.06
CA LEU A 65 21.51 11.38 4.84
C LEU A 65 21.58 10.01 4.17
N GLY A 66 22.29 9.93 3.04
CA GLY A 66 22.64 8.69 2.37
C GLY A 66 21.58 8.14 1.39
N TYR A 67 20.40 8.75 1.31
CA TYR A 67 19.37 8.37 0.33
C TYR A 67 19.31 9.34 -0.85
N THR A 68 19.20 8.82 -2.07
CA THR A 68 18.91 9.63 -3.26
C THR A 68 17.49 10.22 -3.18
N THR A 69 17.21 11.22 -4.02
CA THR A 69 15.87 11.81 -4.10
C THR A 69 14.80 10.76 -4.44
N GLU A 70 15.09 9.83 -5.35
CA GLU A 70 14.18 8.76 -5.73
C GLU A 70 13.89 7.82 -4.56
N GLN A 71 14.93 7.45 -3.80
CA GLN A 71 14.78 6.60 -2.61
C GLN A 71 13.90 7.27 -1.57
N ARG A 72 14.09 8.58 -1.34
CA ARG A 72 13.24 9.36 -0.43
C ARG A 72 11.78 9.41 -0.88
N ILE A 73 11.51 9.50 -2.19
CA ILE A 73 10.14 9.42 -2.74
C ILE A 73 9.52 8.04 -2.49
N ARG A 74 10.25 6.96 -2.78
CA ARG A 74 9.77 5.59 -2.53
C ARG A 74 9.43 5.37 -1.06
N LEU A 75 10.35 5.72 -0.16
CA LEU A 75 10.17 5.57 1.29
C LEU A 75 8.99 6.42 1.80
N ALA A 76 8.80 7.63 1.25
CA ALA A 76 7.62 8.43 1.55
C ALA A 76 6.33 7.72 1.12
N PHE A 77 6.31 7.07 -0.06
CA PHE A 77 5.13 6.34 -0.52
C PHE A 77 4.82 5.12 0.35
N GLU A 78 5.85 4.41 0.82
CA GLU A 78 5.70 3.29 1.78
C GLU A 78 5.10 3.77 3.10
N GLU A 79 5.62 4.86 3.68
CA GLU A 79 5.12 5.39 4.96
C GLU A 79 3.70 5.98 4.83
N LEU A 80 3.39 6.58 3.69
CA LEU A 80 2.04 7.08 3.40
C LEU A 80 1.04 5.94 3.20
N GLY A 81 1.50 4.74 2.87
CA GLY A 81 0.72 3.50 2.87
C GLY A 81 0.06 3.15 1.54
N PRO A 82 -0.91 2.21 1.53
CA PRO A 82 -1.35 1.48 0.34
C PRO A 82 -1.76 2.35 -0.85
N THR A 83 -2.41 3.49 -0.60
CA THR A 83 -2.81 4.43 -1.66
C THR A 83 -1.60 4.99 -2.42
N PHE A 84 -0.54 5.37 -1.70
CA PHE A 84 0.67 5.93 -2.31
C PHE A 84 1.57 4.84 -2.89
N ILE A 85 1.61 3.65 -2.28
CA ILE A 85 2.22 2.46 -2.90
C ILE A 85 1.58 2.21 -4.27
N LYS A 86 0.24 2.23 -4.35
CA LYS A 86 -0.47 2.01 -5.61
C LYS A 86 -0.19 3.10 -6.64
N LEU A 87 -0.14 4.36 -6.20
CA LEU A 87 0.26 5.47 -7.05
C LEU A 87 1.68 5.26 -7.61
N GLY A 88 2.63 4.86 -6.77
CA GLY A 88 4.00 4.53 -7.19
C GLY A 88 4.07 3.40 -8.21
N GLN A 89 3.28 2.34 -8.02
CA GLN A 89 3.17 1.24 -8.97
C GLN A 89 2.63 1.72 -10.34
N ILE A 90 1.63 2.59 -10.36
CA ILE A 90 1.09 3.18 -11.60
C ILE A 90 2.13 4.06 -12.28
N LEU A 91 2.83 4.91 -11.52
CA LEU A 91 3.89 5.78 -12.04
C LEU A 91 5.06 4.96 -12.62
N ALA A 92 5.41 3.83 -11.99
CA ALA A 92 6.47 2.94 -12.46
C ALA A 92 6.15 2.22 -13.79
N THR A 93 4.90 2.23 -14.26
CA THR A 93 4.52 1.70 -15.58
C THR A 93 4.55 2.75 -16.69
N ARG A 94 4.78 4.03 -16.34
CA ARG A 94 4.76 5.18 -17.24
C ARG A 94 6.11 5.91 -17.28
N PRO A 95 7.15 5.31 -17.90
CA PRO A 95 8.48 5.91 -17.99
C PRO A 95 8.53 7.19 -18.83
N ASP A 96 7.44 7.52 -19.53
CA ASP A 96 7.24 8.78 -20.25
C ASP A 96 6.87 9.96 -19.34
N LEU A 97 6.43 9.70 -18.09
CA LEU A 97 5.95 10.75 -17.17
C LEU A 97 6.97 11.18 -16.11
N ILE A 98 7.95 10.33 -15.80
CA ILE A 98 8.92 10.56 -14.72
C ILE A 98 10.32 10.09 -15.14
N PRO A 99 11.39 10.63 -14.53
CA PRO A 99 12.76 10.18 -14.82
C PRO A 99 12.93 8.68 -14.63
N MET A 100 13.73 8.05 -15.52
CA MET A 100 13.97 6.59 -15.46
C MET A 100 14.57 6.14 -14.12
N SER A 101 15.39 6.97 -13.45
CA SER A 101 15.89 6.70 -12.10
C SER A 101 14.74 6.47 -11.11
N LEU A 102 13.70 7.30 -11.18
CA LEU A 102 12.54 7.21 -10.31
C LEU A 102 11.65 6.02 -10.69
N VAL A 103 11.50 5.70 -11.98
CA VAL A 103 10.81 4.49 -12.43
C VAL A 103 11.44 3.25 -11.78
N MET A 104 12.77 3.13 -11.87
CA MET A 104 13.50 1.98 -11.34
C MET A 104 13.38 1.86 -9.82
N GLU A 105 13.36 3.00 -9.12
CA GLU A 105 13.16 2.98 -7.67
C GLU A 105 11.71 2.63 -7.30
N LEU A 106 10.70 3.21 -7.96
CA LEU A 106 9.29 2.92 -7.69
C LEU A 106 8.88 1.50 -8.09
N ARG A 107 9.59 0.84 -9.01
CA ARG A 107 9.40 -0.60 -9.29
C ARG A 107 9.61 -1.47 -8.06
N LYS A 108 10.41 -1.02 -7.09
CA LYS A 108 10.61 -1.74 -5.81
C LYS A 108 9.37 -1.71 -4.91
N LEU A 109 8.38 -0.87 -5.19
CA LEU A 109 7.07 -0.88 -4.53
C LEU A 109 6.14 -1.98 -5.05
N GLN A 110 6.57 -2.73 -6.08
CA GLN A 110 5.81 -3.88 -6.54
C GLN A 110 5.94 -4.99 -5.49
N ASP A 111 4.79 -5.53 -5.08
CA ASP A 111 4.68 -6.62 -4.12
C ASP A 111 5.34 -7.89 -4.70
N ASP A 112 6.58 -8.18 -4.30
CA ASP A 112 7.14 -9.53 -4.40
C ASP A 112 6.89 -10.26 -3.08
N VAL A 113 5.62 -10.56 -2.82
CA VAL A 113 5.22 -11.22 -1.58
C VAL A 113 5.36 -12.72 -1.80
N PRO A 114 6.22 -13.43 -1.05
CA PRO A 114 6.36 -14.86 -1.20
C PRO A 114 5.02 -15.56 -0.94
N PRO A 115 4.71 -16.63 -1.69
CA PRO A 115 3.51 -17.42 -1.44
C PRO A 115 3.53 -17.98 -0.02
N PHE A 116 2.34 -18.12 0.56
CA PHE A 116 2.19 -18.87 1.80
C PHE A 116 2.06 -20.37 1.48
N PRO A 117 2.24 -21.27 2.48
CA PRO A 117 2.20 -22.71 2.23
C PRO A 117 0.93 -23.15 1.51
N SER A 118 1.09 -23.96 0.46
CA SER A 118 0.00 -24.44 -0.39
C SER A 118 -1.03 -25.24 0.39
N GLU A 119 -0.60 -25.94 1.44
CA GLU A 119 -1.45 -26.71 2.35
C GLU A 119 -2.45 -25.79 3.07
N ALA A 120 -2.02 -24.59 3.47
CA ALA A 120 -2.91 -23.61 4.08
C ALA A 120 -3.92 -23.05 3.06
N ALA A 121 -3.51 -22.90 1.79
CA ALA A 121 -4.42 -22.46 0.73
C ALA A 121 -5.48 -23.51 0.41
N ILE A 122 -5.05 -24.77 0.25
CA ILE A 122 -5.94 -25.91 0.02
C ILE A 122 -6.92 -26.05 1.18
N ALA A 123 -6.45 -26.02 2.42
CA ALA A 123 -7.30 -26.11 3.60
C ALA A 123 -8.34 -24.97 3.67
N ALA A 124 -7.98 -23.74 3.27
CA ALA A 124 -8.91 -22.63 3.20
C ALA A 124 -10.01 -22.87 2.17
N VAL A 125 -9.65 -23.34 0.97
CA VAL A 125 -10.61 -23.67 -0.10
C VAL A 125 -11.55 -24.80 0.32
N GLU A 126 -11.01 -25.89 0.87
CA GLU A 126 -11.80 -27.03 1.32
C GLU A 126 -12.78 -26.65 2.44
N ARG A 127 -12.33 -25.79 3.37
CA ARG A 127 -13.17 -25.29 4.47
C ARG A 127 -14.30 -24.41 3.97
N GLU A 128 -14.05 -23.51 3.02
CA GLU A 128 -15.06 -22.56 2.53
C GLU A 128 -16.04 -23.19 1.54
N LEU A 129 -15.59 -24.15 0.73
CA LEU A 129 -16.41 -24.80 -0.29
C LEU A 129 -17.00 -26.15 0.16
N GLY A 130 -16.57 -26.68 1.31
CA GLY A 130 -17.18 -27.85 1.94
C GLY A 130 -16.90 -29.20 1.27
N GLY A 131 -15.74 -29.37 0.64
CA GLY A 131 -15.34 -30.62 -0.04
C GLY A 131 -13.82 -30.72 -0.17
N ARG A 132 -13.30 -31.92 -0.45
CA ARG A 132 -11.85 -32.10 -0.68
C ARG A 132 -11.44 -31.49 -2.02
N ILE A 133 -10.21 -31.02 -2.14
CA ILE A 133 -9.76 -30.29 -3.34
C ILE A 133 -9.93 -31.10 -4.64
N GLY A 134 -9.69 -32.41 -4.58
CA GLY A 134 -9.89 -33.34 -5.71
C GLY A 134 -11.35 -33.68 -6.01
N GLU A 135 -12.27 -33.43 -5.07
CA GLU A 135 -13.71 -33.53 -5.32
C GLU A 135 -14.22 -32.23 -5.97
N LEU A 136 -13.68 -31.09 -5.56
CA LEU A 136 -14.04 -29.76 -6.07
C LEU A 136 -13.49 -29.50 -7.49
N TYR A 137 -12.27 -29.96 -7.77
CA TYR A 137 -11.57 -29.71 -9.03
C TYR A 137 -10.99 -31.02 -9.60
N ALA A 138 -11.04 -31.16 -10.93
CA ALA A 138 -10.40 -32.28 -11.65
C ALA A 138 -8.87 -32.18 -11.58
N GLU A 139 -8.33 -30.97 -11.64
CA GLU A 139 -6.91 -30.67 -11.46
C GLU A 139 -6.79 -29.40 -10.59
N PHE A 140 -5.86 -29.39 -9.64
CA PHE A 140 -5.54 -28.20 -8.86
C PHE A 140 -4.02 -28.10 -8.71
N GLU A 141 -3.43 -27.02 -9.21
CA GLU A 141 -1.99 -26.79 -9.10
C GLU A 141 -1.65 -26.28 -7.70
N ALA A 142 -1.05 -27.15 -6.88
CA ALA A 142 -0.66 -26.80 -5.52
C ALA A 142 0.36 -25.65 -5.51
N LYS A 143 1.24 -25.55 -6.51
CA LYS A 143 2.13 -24.41 -6.64
C LYS A 143 1.33 -23.19 -7.11
N PRO A 144 1.36 -22.05 -6.38
CA PRO A 144 0.64 -20.87 -6.81
C PRO A 144 1.27 -20.28 -8.08
N LEU A 145 0.39 -19.80 -8.97
CA LEU A 145 0.75 -19.04 -10.16
C LEU A 145 1.34 -17.66 -9.80
N ALA A 146 0.75 -17.02 -8.78
CA ALA A 146 1.16 -15.71 -8.30
C ALA A 146 0.77 -15.53 -6.84
N ALA A 147 1.50 -14.66 -6.13
CA ALA A 147 1.18 -14.24 -4.79
C ALA A 147 1.14 -12.71 -4.71
N ALA A 148 0.27 -12.18 -3.87
CA ALA A 148 0.06 -10.76 -3.64
C ALA A 148 -0.14 -10.49 -2.13
N SER A 149 -0.26 -9.22 -1.76
CA SER A 149 -0.48 -8.79 -0.37
C SER A 149 -1.73 -9.40 0.27
N ILE A 150 -2.81 -9.62 -0.47
CA ILE A 150 -4.09 -10.10 0.08
C ILE A 150 -4.26 -11.62 -0.03
N GLY A 151 -3.49 -12.29 -0.89
CA GLY A 151 -3.75 -13.69 -1.22
C GLY A 151 -2.76 -14.27 -2.22
N GLN A 152 -3.01 -15.49 -2.63
CA GLN A 152 -2.31 -16.14 -3.73
C GLN A 152 -3.29 -16.78 -4.70
N VAL A 153 -2.79 -17.11 -5.89
CA VAL A 153 -3.59 -17.48 -7.04
C VAL A 153 -3.14 -18.85 -7.53
N HIS A 154 -4.07 -19.78 -7.67
CA HIS A 154 -3.82 -21.14 -8.16
C HIS A 154 -4.55 -21.38 -9.48
N VAL A 155 -3.95 -22.20 -10.34
CA VAL A 155 -4.61 -22.72 -11.54
C VAL A 155 -5.37 -23.98 -11.17
N ALA A 156 -6.59 -24.12 -11.65
CA ALA A 156 -7.38 -25.33 -11.48
C ALA A 156 -8.20 -25.64 -12.73
N ARG A 157 -8.73 -26.86 -12.79
CA ARG A 157 -9.66 -27.32 -13.81
C ARG A 157 -10.90 -27.89 -13.16
N MET A 158 -12.06 -27.44 -13.61
CA MET A 158 -13.34 -28.00 -13.20
C MET A 158 -13.54 -29.40 -13.80
N HIS A 159 -14.37 -30.24 -13.17
CA HIS A 159 -14.77 -31.53 -13.75
C HIS A 159 -15.52 -31.40 -15.08
N SER A 160 -16.10 -30.24 -15.37
CA SER A 160 -16.65 -29.88 -16.68
C SER A 160 -15.59 -29.63 -17.77
N GLY A 161 -14.31 -29.56 -17.40
CA GLY A 161 -13.17 -29.31 -18.31
C GLY A 161 -12.70 -27.86 -18.37
N GLU A 162 -13.48 -26.91 -17.82
CA GLU A 162 -13.13 -25.49 -17.80
C GLU A 162 -11.87 -25.21 -16.97
N LYS A 163 -10.94 -24.40 -17.51
CA LYS A 163 -9.79 -23.91 -16.77
C LYS A 163 -10.18 -22.66 -15.99
N VAL A 164 -9.94 -22.67 -14.69
CA VAL A 164 -10.28 -21.59 -13.77
C VAL A 164 -9.08 -21.14 -12.96
N VAL A 165 -9.22 -19.96 -12.36
CA VAL A 165 -8.23 -19.39 -11.45
C VAL A 165 -8.85 -19.27 -10.07
N VAL A 166 -8.24 -19.92 -9.08
CA VAL A 166 -8.71 -19.92 -7.70
C VAL A 166 -7.85 -18.93 -6.91
N LYS A 167 -8.47 -17.83 -6.45
CA LYS A 167 -7.81 -16.83 -5.60
C LYS A 167 -8.09 -17.17 -4.14
N VAL A 168 -7.04 -17.37 -3.36
CA VAL A 168 -7.13 -17.75 -1.95
C VAL A 168 -6.57 -16.61 -1.10
N GLN A 169 -7.37 -16.12 -0.16
CA GLN A 169 -6.95 -15.05 0.76
C GLN A 169 -5.85 -15.57 1.71
N ARG A 170 -4.89 -14.70 2.08
CA ARG A 170 -3.87 -15.04 3.08
C ARG A 170 -4.55 -15.29 4.45
N PRO A 171 -4.12 -16.33 5.19
CA PRO A 171 -4.57 -16.52 6.56
C PRO A 171 -4.25 -15.28 7.41
N ASN A 172 -5.17 -14.91 8.32
CA ASN A 172 -5.02 -13.81 9.29
C ASN A 172 -5.11 -12.37 8.75
N LEU A 173 -5.74 -12.15 7.59
CA LEU A 173 -6.15 -10.80 7.20
C LEU A 173 -7.47 -10.46 7.91
N GLU A 174 -7.44 -9.52 8.84
CA GLU A 174 -8.64 -8.92 9.42
C GLU A 174 -9.29 -7.99 8.38
N THR A 175 -10.54 -8.27 8.02
CA THR A 175 -11.43 -7.39 7.23
C THR A 175 -12.40 -6.64 8.13
#